data_AF-A0A6N6S0K1-F1
#
_entry.id   AF-A0A6N6S0K1-F1
#
_cell.length_a   1.000
_cell.length_b   1.000
_cell.length_c   1.000
_cell.angle_alpha   90.00
_cell.angle_beta   90.00
_cell.angle_gamma   90.00
#
_symmetry.space_group_name_H-M   'P 1'
#
loop_
_entity.id
_entity.type
_entity.pdbx_description
1 polymer ?
#
loop_
_entity_poly.entity_id
_entity_poly.type
_entity_poly.pdbx_seq_one_letter_code
_entity_poly.pdbx_strand_id
1 'polypeptide(L)'
;MEYQFLIDTYETERMKTLSVWSMFKDEDMRVRLRQQDRRGRNALEHMVHQCVSENLWFRNMLEIDVGAPPLPKEETRLEFIKRYAEDSGKRLTALQKTDKAWWEMVVTFFDTKRSRAWVMTRRIAHSAHHRGQLTVMLRMLGREIYSTYGPSADTGGLMIHNAPTIYPYPSIESLIDGEMRGGAKAPLPGPGDKPCTERPDAG
;
A
#
# COMPACT_ATOMS: atom_id res chain seq x y z
N MET A 1 14.89 10.63 -17.29
CA MET A 1 13.71 11.34 -17.86
C MET A 1 13.04 12.14 -16.76
N GLU A 2 12.47 13.30 -17.08
CA GLU A 2 11.90 14.29 -16.14
C GLU A 2 10.84 13.71 -15.17
N TYR A 3 10.01 12.77 -15.62
CA TYR A 3 8.95 12.15 -14.82
C TYR A 3 9.24 10.72 -14.36
N GLN A 4 10.47 10.22 -14.56
CA GLN A 4 10.86 8.85 -14.17
C GLN A 4 10.61 8.59 -12.68
N PHE A 5 10.83 9.61 -11.84
CA PHE A 5 10.62 9.50 -10.40
C PHE A 5 9.17 9.12 -10.02
N LEU A 6 8.16 9.48 -10.83
CA LEU A 6 6.77 9.09 -10.57
C LEU A 6 6.54 7.60 -10.83
N ILE A 7 7.23 7.04 -11.82
CA ILE A 7 7.21 5.61 -12.16
C ILE A 7 7.91 4.82 -11.05
N ASP A 8 9.11 5.23 -10.68
CA ASP A 8 9.91 4.60 -9.61
C ASP A 8 9.18 4.70 -8.26
N THR A 9 8.52 5.83 -8.00
CA THR A 9 7.68 5.99 -6.81
C THR A 9 6.50 5.01 -6.86
N TYR A 10 5.77 4.93 -7.97
CA TYR A 10 4.64 3.99 -8.09
C TYR A 10 5.08 2.54 -7.88
N GLU A 11 6.23 2.15 -8.44
CA GLU A 11 6.82 0.82 -8.27
C GLU A 11 7.07 0.48 -6.80
N THR A 12 7.66 1.39 -6.02
CA THR A 12 7.89 1.12 -4.60
C THR A 12 6.60 1.21 -3.77
N GLU A 13 5.65 2.08 -4.16
CA GLU A 13 4.38 2.28 -3.46
C GLU A 13 3.40 1.10 -3.61
N ARG A 14 3.42 0.39 -4.74
CA ARG A 14 2.67 -0.89 -4.88
C ARG A 14 3.20 -1.94 -3.91
N MET A 15 4.52 -2.08 -3.78
CA MET A 15 5.13 -3.05 -2.86
C MET A 15 4.80 -2.73 -1.40
N LYS A 16 4.88 -1.46 -0.98
CA LYS A 16 4.48 -1.03 0.37
C LYS A 16 3.02 -1.33 0.68
N THR A 17 2.13 -1.14 -0.30
CA THR A 17 0.70 -1.43 -0.15
C THR A 17 0.47 -2.93 0.07
N LEU A 18 1.06 -3.78 -0.77
CA LEU A 18 0.99 -5.24 -0.63
C LEU A 18 1.63 -5.73 0.67
N SER A 19 2.72 -5.09 1.10
CA SER A 19 3.40 -5.39 2.35
C SER A 19 2.51 -5.12 3.56
N VAL A 20 1.75 -4.02 3.57
CA VAL A 20 0.76 -3.75 4.63
C VAL A 20 -0.40 -4.74 4.59
N TRP A 21 -0.83 -5.16 3.40
CA TRP A 21 -1.90 -6.17 3.28
C TRP A 21 -1.47 -7.54 3.80
N SER A 22 -0.21 -7.92 3.62
CA SER A 22 0.31 -9.20 4.11
C SER A 22 0.40 -9.27 5.64
N MET A 23 0.43 -8.13 6.34
CA MET A 23 0.45 -8.06 7.82
C MET A 23 -0.90 -8.42 8.46
N PHE A 24 -2.00 -8.35 7.70
CA PHE A 24 -3.31 -8.84 8.17
C PHE A 24 -3.36 -10.37 8.11
N LYS A 25 -4.17 -10.97 8.97
CA LYS A 25 -4.67 -12.34 8.86
C LYS A 25 -6.06 -12.36 8.27
N ASP A 26 -6.51 -13.52 7.80
CA ASP A 26 -7.84 -13.66 7.18
C ASP A 26 -8.97 -13.33 8.17
N GLU A 27 -8.78 -13.65 9.45
CA GLU A 27 -9.71 -13.31 10.54
C GLU A 27 -9.87 -11.78 10.76
N ASP A 28 -8.89 -10.97 10.35
CA ASP A 28 -8.92 -9.51 10.51
C ASP A 28 -9.80 -8.82 9.46
N MET A 29 -10.00 -9.45 8.30
CA MET A 29 -10.50 -8.81 7.09
C MET A 29 -11.83 -8.07 7.30
N ARG A 30 -12.70 -8.64 8.14
CA ARG A 30 -14.06 -8.12 8.38
C ARG A 30 -14.21 -7.43 9.73
N VAL A 31 -13.14 -7.36 10.54
CA VAL A 31 -13.19 -6.76 11.87
C VAL A 31 -13.37 -5.24 11.77
N ARG A 32 -14.35 -4.71 12.50
CA ARG A 32 -14.55 -3.27 12.70
C ARG A 32 -14.03 -2.90 14.10
N LEU A 33 -12.96 -2.11 14.17
CA LEU A 33 -12.32 -1.70 15.43
C LEU A 33 -13.31 -1.03 16.40
N ARG A 34 -14.21 -0.20 15.87
CA ARG A 34 -15.34 0.39 16.59
C ARG A 34 -16.63 -0.21 16.04
N GLN A 35 -17.15 -1.25 16.70
CA GLN A 35 -18.28 -2.06 16.21
C GLN A 35 -19.54 -1.23 15.83
N GLN A 36 -19.83 -0.16 16.56
CA GLN A 36 -21.02 0.67 16.33
C GLN A 36 -20.76 1.92 15.47
N ASP A 37 -19.50 2.19 15.12
CA ASP A 37 -19.17 3.35 14.28
C ASP A 37 -19.22 2.99 12.80
N ARG A 38 -20.33 3.35 12.16
CA ARG A 38 -20.57 3.10 10.72
C ARG A 38 -19.65 3.90 9.79
N ARG A 39 -18.89 4.88 10.31
CA ARG A 39 -17.97 5.70 9.49
C ARG A 39 -16.65 4.98 9.20
N GLY A 40 -16.26 4.02 10.05
CA GLY A 40 -15.03 3.25 9.89
C GLY A 40 -15.13 2.25 8.74
N ARG A 41 -13.98 1.84 8.19
CA ARG A 41 -13.86 0.71 7.27
C ARG A 41 -13.12 -0.44 7.93
N ASN A 42 -13.43 -1.67 7.53
CA ASN A 42 -12.60 -2.84 7.84
C ASN A 42 -11.50 -3.03 6.75
N ALA A 43 -10.62 -4.02 6.93
CA ALA A 43 -9.52 -4.26 5.99
C ALA A 43 -10.01 -4.59 4.58
N LEU A 44 -11.04 -5.44 4.48
CA LEU A 44 -11.66 -5.80 3.21
C LEU A 44 -12.17 -4.57 2.45
N GLU A 45 -12.91 -3.69 3.11
CA GLU A 45 -13.45 -2.46 2.51
C GLU A 45 -12.34 -1.51 2.05
N HIS A 46 -11.21 -1.46 2.76
CA HIS A 46 -10.02 -0.75 2.31
C HIS A 46 -9.38 -1.37 1.07
N MET A 47 -9.25 -2.70 1.02
CA MET A 47 -8.70 -3.41 -0.15
C MET A 47 -9.60 -3.25 -1.39
N VAL A 48 -10.91 -3.42 -1.23
CA VAL A 48 -11.91 -3.15 -2.27
C VAL A 48 -11.79 -1.72 -2.78
N HIS A 49 -11.76 -0.74 -1.87
CA HIS A 49 -11.63 0.66 -2.25
C HIS A 49 -10.34 0.94 -3.00
N GLN A 50 -9.21 0.40 -2.54
CA GLN A 50 -7.92 0.59 -3.20
C GLN A 50 -7.94 0.05 -4.64
N CYS A 51 -8.40 -1.20 -4.83
CA CYS A 51 -8.49 -1.82 -6.14
C CYS A 51 -9.44 -1.07 -7.10
N VAL A 52 -10.66 -0.78 -6.65
CA VAL A 52 -11.69 -0.12 -7.47
C VAL A 52 -11.30 1.32 -7.79
N SER A 53 -10.90 2.09 -6.78
CA SER A 53 -10.55 3.50 -6.95
C SER A 53 -9.35 3.67 -7.86
N GLU A 54 -8.30 2.87 -7.69
CA GLU A 54 -7.12 2.95 -8.55
C GLU A 54 -7.44 2.57 -9.99
N ASN A 55 -8.21 1.49 -10.20
CA ASN A 55 -8.64 1.09 -11.53
C ASN A 55 -9.43 2.20 -12.25
N LEU A 56 -10.39 2.83 -11.57
CA LEU A 56 -11.18 3.92 -12.15
C LEU A 56 -10.33 5.13 -12.52
N TRP A 57 -9.35 5.49 -11.70
CA TRP A 57 -8.44 6.61 -12.01
C TRP A 57 -7.54 6.28 -13.20
N PHE A 58 -6.94 5.09 -13.23
CA PHE A 58 -6.08 4.68 -14.33
C PHE A 58 -6.86 4.62 -15.65
N ARG A 59 -8.06 4.05 -15.66
CA ARG A 59 -8.88 3.96 -16.88
C ARG A 59 -9.40 5.31 -17.35
N ASN A 60 -9.98 6.11 -16.45
CA ASN A 60 -10.74 7.29 -16.83
C ASN A 60 -9.91 8.57 -16.92
N MET A 61 -8.76 8.64 -16.24
CA MET A 61 -7.94 9.86 -16.16
C MET A 61 -6.55 9.66 -16.77
N LEU A 62 -5.97 8.47 -16.63
CA LEU A 62 -4.66 8.14 -17.19
C LEU A 62 -4.75 7.35 -18.51
N GLU A 63 -5.95 6.93 -18.93
CA GLU A 63 -6.17 6.15 -20.16
C GLU A 63 -5.32 4.86 -20.22
N ILE A 64 -5.10 4.24 -19.06
CA ILE A 64 -4.42 2.95 -18.94
C ILE A 64 -5.46 1.93 -18.44
N ASP A 65 -5.83 1.00 -19.31
CA ASP A 65 -6.71 -0.13 -18.99
C ASP A 65 -5.91 -1.42 -18.92
N VAL A 66 -6.08 -2.18 -17.83
CA VAL A 66 -5.40 -3.47 -17.63
C VAL A 66 -6.21 -4.66 -18.15
N GLY A 67 -7.43 -4.42 -18.65
CA GLY A 67 -8.28 -5.42 -19.29
C GLY A 67 -8.84 -6.48 -18.33
N ALA A 68 -8.92 -6.18 -17.04
CA ALA A 68 -9.36 -7.11 -16.01
C ALA A 68 -10.32 -6.44 -15.01
N PRO A 69 -11.24 -7.20 -14.38
CA PRO A 69 -12.02 -6.68 -13.25
C PRO A 69 -11.08 -6.34 -12.08
N PRO A 70 -11.31 -5.23 -11.36
CA PRO A 70 -10.40 -4.77 -10.31
C PRO A 70 -10.42 -5.64 -9.06
N LEU A 71 -11.45 -6.46 -8.87
CA LEU A 71 -11.63 -7.30 -7.69
C LEU A 71 -11.32 -8.77 -8.00
N PRO A 72 -10.77 -9.53 -7.05
CA PRO A 72 -10.67 -10.98 -7.19
C PRO A 72 -12.07 -11.63 -7.23
N LYS A 73 -12.15 -12.85 -7.76
CA LYS A 73 -13.40 -13.63 -7.74
C LYS A 73 -13.81 -14.03 -6.33
N GLU A 74 -12.82 -14.41 -5.52
CA GLU A 74 -12.98 -14.73 -4.11
C GLU A 74 -12.34 -13.62 -3.28
N GLU A 75 -13.10 -13.02 -2.37
CA GLU A 75 -12.64 -11.89 -1.54
C GLU A 75 -11.83 -12.35 -0.32
N THR A 76 -10.82 -13.19 -0.55
CA THR A 76 -9.83 -13.56 0.47
C THR A 76 -8.65 -12.59 0.42
N ARG A 77 -7.94 -12.44 1.55
CA ARG A 77 -6.76 -11.56 1.65
C ARG A 77 -5.71 -11.88 0.58
N LEU A 78 -5.41 -13.17 0.39
CA LEU A 78 -4.43 -13.63 -0.59
C LEU A 78 -4.86 -13.31 -2.03
N GLU A 79 -6.13 -13.50 -2.36
CA GLU A 79 -6.63 -13.20 -3.71
C GLU A 79 -6.66 -11.70 -3.99
N PHE A 80 -6.90 -10.85 -2.98
CA PHE A 80 -6.68 -9.40 -3.12
C PHE A 80 -5.22 -9.05 -3.39
N ILE A 81 -4.27 -9.65 -2.65
CA ILE A 81 -2.84 -9.47 -2.86
C ILE A 81 -2.45 -9.82 -4.31
N LYS A 82 -2.88 -10.99 -4.80
CA LYS A 82 -2.58 -11.44 -6.18
C LYS A 82 -3.19 -10.53 -7.23
N ARG A 83 -4.48 -10.19 -7.11
CA ARG A 83 -5.18 -9.30 -8.05
C ARG A 83 -4.52 -7.93 -8.12
N TYR A 84 -4.24 -7.31 -6.96
CA TYR A 84 -3.61 -5.99 -6.94
C TYR A 84 -2.17 -6.03 -7.45
N ALA A 85 -1.39 -7.07 -7.13
CA ALA A 85 -0.05 -7.25 -7.66
C ALA A 85 -0.03 -7.35 -9.20
N GLU A 86 -0.94 -8.15 -9.77
CA GLU A 86 -1.08 -8.30 -11.22
C GLU A 86 -1.46 -6.98 -11.89
N ASP A 87 -2.54 -6.35 -11.43
CA ASP A 87 -3.08 -5.14 -12.05
C ASP A 87 -2.12 -3.96 -11.91
N SER A 88 -1.51 -3.76 -10.73
CA SER A 88 -0.51 -2.71 -10.53
C SER A 88 0.79 -2.96 -11.30
N GLY A 89 1.16 -4.22 -11.51
CA GLY A 89 2.26 -4.61 -12.40
C GLY A 89 2.01 -4.19 -13.85
N LYS A 90 0.82 -4.51 -14.39
CA LYS A 90 0.42 -4.10 -15.75
C LYS A 90 0.40 -2.57 -15.92
N ARG A 91 -0.10 -1.85 -14.91
CA ARG A 91 -0.06 -0.38 -14.88
C ARG A 91 1.36 0.16 -14.89
N LEU A 92 2.27 -0.42 -14.10
CA LEU A 92 3.68 -0.03 -14.10
C LEU A 92 4.31 -0.21 -15.48
N THR A 93 4.11 -1.38 -16.10
CA THR A 93 4.61 -1.65 -17.46
C THR A 93 4.07 -0.67 -18.50
N ALA A 94 2.81 -0.24 -18.37
CA ALA A 94 2.24 0.78 -19.25
C ALA A 94 2.88 2.16 -19.01
N LEU A 95 3.04 2.57 -17.74
CA LEU A 95 3.68 3.83 -17.37
C LEU A 95 5.12 3.93 -17.88
N GLN A 96 5.88 2.83 -17.85
CA GLN A 96 7.26 2.77 -18.37
C GLN A 96 7.37 3.06 -19.87
N LYS A 97 6.27 2.99 -20.63
CA LYS A 97 6.22 3.27 -22.08
C LYS A 97 5.75 4.69 -22.39
N THR A 98 5.38 5.47 -21.38
CA THR A 98 4.93 6.86 -21.55
C THR A 98 6.10 7.81 -21.77
N ASP A 99 5.85 8.92 -22.45
CA ASP A 99 6.83 9.97 -22.70
C ASP A 99 6.47 11.28 -21.99
N LYS A 100 7.31 12.30 -22.17
CA LYS A 100 7.10 13.64 -21.60
C LYS A 100 5.74 14.23 -21.98
N ALA A 101 5.35 14.13 -23.25
CA ALA A 101 4.11 14.72 -23.75
C ALA A 101 2.89 14.07 -23.08
N TRP A 102 2.93 12.76 -22.83
CA TRP A 102 1.89 12.06 -22.09
C TRP A 102 1.74 12.59 -20.66
N TRP A 103 2.84 12.79 -19.94
CA TRP A 103 2.82 13.28 -18.54
C TRP A 103 2.29 14.71 -18.41
N GLU A 104 2.58 15.56 -19.39
CA GLU A 104 2.19 16.98 -19.42
C GLU A 104 0.77 17.19 -19.95
N MET A 105 0.17 16.17 -20.57
CA MET A 105 -1.19 16.23 -21.07
C MET A 105 -2.19 16.59 -19.96
N VAL A 106 -2.99 17.62 -20.23
CA VAL A 106 -4.06 18.07 -19.34
C VAL A 106 -5.30 17.21 -19.57
N VAL A 107 -5.75 16.54 -18.53
CA VAL A 107 -6.93 15.67 -18.51
C VAL A 107 -8.00 16.22 -17.57
N THR A 108 -9.23 15.74 -17.73
CA THR A 108 -10.29 16.00 -16.75
C THR A 108 -10.01 15.21 -15.48
N PHE A 109 -9.97 15.90 -14.35
CA PHE A 109 -9.92 15.34 -13.02
C PHE A 109 -11.15 15.84 -12.25
N PHE A 110 -12.22 15.05 -12.28
CA PHE A 110 -13.54 15.45 -11.78
C PHE A 110 -14.02 16.77 -12.42
N ASP A 111 -14.18 17.82 -11.62
CA ASP A 111 -14.64 19.15 -12.02
C ASP A 111 -13.50 20.09 -12.45
N THR A 112 -12.24 19.65 -12.36
CA THR A 112 -11.06 20.46 -12.70
C THR A 112 -10.22 19.84 -13.82
N LYS A 113 -9.31 20.64 -14.38
CA LYS A 113 -8.30 20.20 -15.37
C LYS A 113 -6.92 20.12 -14.72
N ARG A 114 -6.21 19.01 -14.90
CA ARG A 114 -4.88 18.75 -14.31
C ARG A 114 -4.01 17.93 -15.25
N SER A 115 -2.68 18.08 -15.15
CA SER A 115 -1.76 17.21 -15.90
C SER A 115 -1.83 15.77 -15.39
N ARG A 116 -1.51 14.79 -16.24
CA ARG A 116 -1.39 13.38 -15.83
C ARG A 116 -0.36 13.19 -14.71
N ALA A 117 0.74 13.95 -14.75
CA ALA A 117 1.74 13.97 -13.68
C ALA A 117 1.10 14.33 -12.32
N TRP A 118 0.29 15.39 -12.29
CA TRP A 118 -0.41 15.80 -11.07
C TRP A 118 -1.42 14.74 -10.59
N VAL A 119 -2.19 14.16 -11.53
CA VAL A 119 -3.15 13.08 -11.20
C VAL A 119 -2.43 11.89 -10.59
N MET A 120 -1.28 11.51 -11.14
CA MET A 120 -0.47 10.40 -10.62
C MET A 120 0.08 10.68 -9.21
N THR A 121 0.59 11.89 -8.96
CA THR A 121 1.00 12.32 -7.62
C THR A 121 -0.14 12.20 -6.62
N ARG A 122 -1.36 12.63 -7.00
CA ARG A 122 -2.55 12.50 -6.14
C ARG A 122 -2.95 11.05 -5.93
N ARG A 123 -2.81 10.20 -6.95
CA ARG A 123 -3.10 8.77 -6.85
C ARG A 123 -2.17 8.08 -5.86
N ILE A 124 -0.87 8.38 -5.92
CA ILE A 124 0.14 7.91 -4.96
C ILE A 124 -0.20 8.37 -3.54
N ALA A 125 -0.46 9.66 -3.35
CA ALA A 125 -0.81 10.22 -2.04
C ALA A 125 -2.10 9.61 -1.46
N HIS A 126 -3.12 9.37 -2.28
CA HIS A 126 -4.36 8.73 -1.86
C HIS A 126 -4.14 7.27 -1.42
N SER A 127 -3.32 6.51 -2.14
CA SER A 127 -2.94 5.14 -1.74
C SER A 127 -2.16 5.15 -0.41
N ALA A 128 -1.20 6.07 -0.25
CA ALA A 128 -0.45 6.24 1.00
C ALA A 128 -1.34 6.63 2.20
N HIS A 129 -2.32 7.52 1.99
CA HIS A 129 -3.29 7.91 3.00
C HIS A 129 -4.08 6.71 3.56
N HIS A 130 -4.66 5.89 2.67
CA HIS A 130 -5.40 4.70 3.10
C HIS A 130 -4.50 3.61 3.68
N ARG A 131 -3.26 3.48 3.18
CA ARG A 131 -2.26 2.59 3.79
C ARG A 131 -1.94 3.00 5.23
N GLY A 132 -1.83 4.30 5.52
CA GLY A 132 -1.66 4.79 6.89
C GLY A 132 -2.83 4.47 7.82
N GLN A 133 -4.06 4.46 7.31
CA GLN A 133 -5.23 4.00 8.10
C GLN A 133 -5.14 2.51 8.43
N LEU A 134 -4.70 1.70 7.47
CA LEU A 134 -4.50 0.26 7.66
C LEU A 134 -3.41 -0.06 8.69
N THR A 135 -2.30 0.69 8.74
CA THR A 135 -1.24 0.44 9.74
C THR A 135 -1.70 0.75 11.16
N VAL A 136 -2.52 1.79 11.35
CA VAL A 136 -3.15 2.05 12.66
C VAL A 136 -4.07 0.89 13.04
N MET A 137 -4.86 0.37 12.09
CA MET A 137 -5.72 -0.78 12.34
C MET A 137 -4.94 -2.04 12.72
N LEU A 138 -3.83 -2.33 12.03
CA LEU A 138 -2.94 -3.43 12.39
C LEU A 138 -2.46 -3.31 13.84
N ARG A 139 -2.09 -2.09 14.29
CA ARG A 139 -1.66 -1.87 15.68
C ARG A 139 -2.79 -2.16 16.66
N MET A 140 -4.00 -1.69 16.37
CA MET A 140 -5.17 -1.93 17.23
C MET A 140 -5.59 -3.40 17.27
N LEU A 141 -5.29 -4.18 16.24
CA LEU A 141 -5.50 -5.63 16.18
C LEU A 141 -4.35 -6.43 16.81
N GLY A 142 -3.32 -5.77 17.36
CA GLY A 142 -2.15 -6.43 17.93
C GLY A 142 -1.29 -7.19 16.91
N ARG A 143 -1.30 -6.76 15.64
CA ARG A 143 -0.42 -7.32 14.59
C ARG A 143 0.94 -6.67 14.62
N GLU A 144 1.94 -7.43 14.19
CA GLU A 144 3.28 -6.90 13.88
C GLU A 144 3.21 -5.95 12.69
N ILE A 145 3.91 -4.82 12.78
CA ILE A 145 4.00 -3.80 11.76
C ILE A 145 5.44 -3.72 11.28
N TYR A 146 5.66 -4.04 10.01
CA TYR A 146 6.95 -3.90 9.35
C TYR A 146 7.16 -2.46 8.86
N SER A 147 8.35 -2.17 8.36
CA SER A 147 8.68 -0.88 7.76
C SER A 147 7.79 -0.55 6.55
N THR A 148 7.52 0.75 6.36
CA THR A 148 6.86 1.30 5.15
C THR A 148 7.75 2.34 4.45
N TYR A 149 8.27 3.31 5.20
CA TYR A 149 9.27 4.29 4.73
C TYR A 149 10.53 4.32 5.59
N GLY A 150 10.46 3.74 6.78
CA GLY A 150 11.51 3.66 7.77
C GLY A 150 11.12 2.61 8.83
N PRO A 151 11.87 2.53 9.93
CA PRO A 151 11.60 1.58 11.00
C PRO A 151 10.23 1.82 11.63
N SER A 152 9.71 0.78 12.25
CA SER A 152 8.52 0.80 13.09
C SER A 152 8.92 0.47 14.52
N ALA A 153 7.95 0.55 15.45
CA ALA A 153 8.15 0.00 16.78
C ALA A 153 8.64 -1.45 16.73
N ASP A 154 8.06 -2.32 15.88
CA ASP A 154 8.40 -3.75 15.87
C ASP A 154 9.71 -4.06 15.13
N THR A 155 10.32 -3.09 14.43
CA THR A 155 11.66 -3.23 13.83
C THR A 155 12.77 -2.68 14.73
N GLY A 156 12.54 -2.49 16.03
CA GLY A 156 13.52 -1.97 16.99
C GLY A 156 13.33 -0.51 17.38
N GLY A 157 12.21 0.12 16.99
CA GLY A 157 11.85 1.46 17.42
C GLY A 157 12.30 2.57 16.46
N LEU A 158 12.97 3.59 16.99
CA LEU A 158 13.27 4.81 16.25
C LEU A 158 14.59 4.74 15.46
N MET A 159 14.65 5.50 14.36
CA MET A 159 15.88 5.67 13.57
C MET A 159 17.06 6.22 14.42
N ILE A 160 16.81 7.12 15.37
CA ILE A 160 17.86 7.68 16.24
C ILE A 160 18.50 6.62 17.15
N HIS A 161 17.86 5.47 17.30
CA HIS A 161 18.39 4.31 18.02
C HIS A 161 18.95 3.24 17.07
N ASN A 162 19.18 3.60 15.80
CA ASN A 162 19.65 2.71 14.74
C ASN A 162 18.72 1.52 14.48
N ALA A 163 17.41 1.69 14.69
CA ALA A 163 16.43 0.67 14.35
C ALA A 163 16.48 0.35 12.84
N PRO A 164 16.62 -0.93 12.44
CA PRO A 164 16.68 -1.30 11.03
C PRO A 164 15.35 -1.04 10.31
N THR A 165 15.44 -0.79 9.01
CA THR A 165 14.29 -0.85 8.10
C THR A 165 14.13 -2.30 7.62
N ILE A 166 13.05 -2.96 8.04
CA ILE A 166 12.77 -4.36 7.70
C ILE A 166 11.40 -4.42 7.02
N TYR A 167 11.41 -4.82 5.74
CA TYR A 167 10.20 -5.12 4.99
C TYR A 167 9.84 -6.61 5.14
N PRO A 168 8.55 -6.97 5.08
CA PRO A 168 8.14 -8.36 5.31
C PRO A 168 8.68 -9.29 4.22
N TYR A 169 8.86 -8.79 3.00
CA TYR A 169 9.35 -9.52 1.85
C TYR A 169 10.27 -8.65 0.99
N PRO A 170 11.28 -9.22 0.31
CA PRO A 170 12.19 -8.46 -0.55
C PRO A 170 11.58 -8.11 -1.92
N SER A 171 10.55 -8.83 -2.38
CA SER A 171 9.89 -8.59 -3.66
C SER A 171 8.40 -8.98 -3.64
N ILE A 172 7.64 -8.62 -4.67
CA ILE A 172 6.23 -9.01 -4.78
C ILE A 172 6.09 -10.51 -5.05
N GLU A 173 7.01 -11.09 -5.82
CA GLU A 173 7.05 -12.53 -6.12
C GLU A 173 7.28 -13.34 -4.85
N SER A 174 8.28 -12.96 -4.05
CA SER A 174 8.55 -13.60 -2.75
C SER A 174 7.42 -13.40 -1.73
N LEU A 175 6.72 -12.25 -1.77
CA LEU A 175 5.52 -12.00 -0.99
C LEU A 175 4.41 -13.00 -1.34
N ILE A 176 4.09 -13.15 -2.63
CA ILE A 176 3.02 -14.05 -3.08
C ILE A 176 3.36 -15.50 -2.74
N ASP A 177 4.59 -15.95 -3.05
CA ASP A 177 5.04 -17.32 -2.74
C ASP A 177 5.03 -17.60 -1.23
N GLY A 178 5.51 -16.64 -0.43
CA GLY A 178 5.52 -16.76 1.03
C GLY A 178 4.12 -16.84 1.62
N GLU A 179 3.20 -15.96 1.19
CA GLU A 179 1.82 -15.94 1.68
C GLU A 179 1.01 -17.17 1.22
N MET A 180 1.30 -17.74 0.05
CA MET A 180 0.71 -19.01 -0.40
C MET A 180 1.07 -20.20 0.51
N ARG A 181 2.21 -20.13 1.20
CA ARG A 181 2.72 -21.18 2.09
C ARG A 181 2.45 -20.90 3.58
N GLY A 182 1.53 -19.97 3.89
CA GLY A 182 1.16 -19.62 5.26
C GLY A 182 1.98 -18.48 5.89
N GLY A 183 2.85 -17.83 5.11
CA GLY A 183 3.65 -16.68 5.51
C GLY A 183 5.12 -17.04 5.78
N ALA A 184 6.02 -16.40 5.05
CA ALA A 184 7.48 -16.46 5.25
C ALA A 184 8.09 -15.05 5.41
N LYS A 185 7.53 -14.24 6.31
CA LYS A 185 7.99 -12.86 6.51
C LYS A 185 9.38 -12.83 7.15
N ALA A 186 10.13 -11.76 6.89
CA ALA A 186 11.40 -11.49 7.58
C ALA A 186 11.20 -11.48 9.10
N PRO A 187 12.15 -12.00 9.90
CA PRO A 187 12.03 -11.93 11.36
C PRO A 187 12.11 -10.49 11.85
N LEU A 188 11.32 -10.17 12.88
CA LEU A 188 11.32 -8.87 13.54
C LEU A 188 12.04 -8.96 14.90
N PRO A 189 12.88 -7.96 15.25
CA PRO A 189 13.53 -7.91 16.56
C PRO A 189 12.58 -7.49 17.69
N GLY A 190 11.37 -6.98 17.37
CA GLY A 190 10.42 -6.46 18.35
C GLY A 190 10.71 -5.00 18.75
N PRO A 191 10.12 -4.51 19.86
CA PRO A 191 10.14 -3.10 20.27
C PRO A 191 11.52 -2.51 20.62
N GLY A 192 12.55 -3.33 20.81
CA GLY A 192 13.85 -2.91 21.33
C GLY A 192 13.78 -2.42 22.78
N ASP A 193 14.94 -2.03 23.35
CA ASP A 193 15.05 -1.62 24.76
C ASP A 193 14.90 -0.09 24.98
N LYS A 194 14.68 0.67 23.90
CA LYS A 194 14.54 2.13 23.95
C LYS A 194 13.09 2.56 23.70
N PRO A 195 12.66 3.72 24.21
CA PRO A 195 11.32 4.24 23.92
C PRO A 195 11.06 4.37 22.42
N CYS A 196 9.82 4.09 22.01
CA CYS A 196 9.36 4.23 20.62
C CYS A 196 8.87 5.66 20.30
N THR A 197 9.35 6.67 21.03
CA THR A 197 8.98 8.08 20.87
C THR A 197 10.17 9.00 21.14
N GLU A 198 10.25 10.10 20.40
CA GLU A 198 11.24 11.15 20.61
C GLU A 198 11.00 11.94 21.91
N ARG A 199 9.87 11.70 22.59
CA ARG A 199 9.46 12.38 23.83
C ARG A 199 8.96 11.36 24.85
N PRO A 200 9.84 10.53 25.43
CA PRO A 200 9.43 9.62 26.49
C PRO A 200 9.01 10.43 27.73
N ASP A 201 7.95 9.99 28.39
CA ASP A 201 7.61 10.51 29.71
C ASP A 201 8.76 10.24 30.68
N ALA A 202 8.99 11.16 31.63
CA ALA A 202 9.90 10.89 32.74
C ALA A 202 9.24 9.81 33.61
N GLY A 203 9.77 8.59 33.53
CA GLY A 203 9.30 7.44 34.32
C GLY A 203 9.44 7.64 35.81
#